data_AF-C7RKC0-F1
#
_entry.id   AF-C7RKC0-F1
#
_cell.length_a   1.000
_cell.length_b   1.000
_cell.length_c   1.000
_cell.angle_alpha   90.00
_cell.angle_beta   90.00
_cell.angle_gamma   90.00
#
_symmetry.space_group_name_H-M   'P 1'
#
loop_
_entity.id
_entity.type
_entity.pdbx_description
1 polymer ?
#
loop_
_entity_poly.entity_id
_entity_poly.type
_entity_poly.pdbx_seq_one_letter_code
_entity_poly.pdbx_strand_id
1 'polypeptide(L)'
;MKFGGFLNLKSDRLLVIANFAFPSRYSEQDRIWSEIEAVHRCLRPGGKLITIGWDETFNDELNEMWYRFVPDGITARNFEEWRQSRAAGFHSARNSQLTWFRRRLRVNLQFPSVDSAARVMGYLFGRSAIWDVLHKHKTTWTMSLGITVDTREQLKTILDKRSEKDLGK
;
A
#
# COMPACT_ATOMS: atom_id res chain seq x y z
N MET A 1 11.01 5.32 -24.94
CA MET A 1 10.65 5.34 -23.50
C MET A 1 9.99 6.70 -23.22
N LYS A 2 8.66 6.77 -23.06
CA LYS A 2 7.97 8.04 -22.76
C LYS A 2 7.85 8.20 -21.24
N PHE A 3 8.65 9.08 -20.66
CA PHE A 3 8.48 9.51 -19.28
C PHE A 3 7.38 10.57 -19.19
N GLY A 4 6.57 10.49 -18.12
CA GLY A 4 5.98 11.67 -17.49
C GLY A 4 4.58 12.09 -17.93
N GLY A 5 3.54 11.37 -17.49
CA GLY A 5 2.24 12.01 -17.31
C GLY A 5 2.30 12.91 -16.07
N PHE A 6 2.24 14.23 -16.24
CA PHE A 6 2.07 15.13 -15.10
C PHE A 6 0.64 15.00 -14.57
N LEU A 7 0.49 14.80 -13.26
CA LEU A 7 -0.80 14.84 -12.57
C LEU A 7 -1.31 16.28 -12.56
N ASN A 8 -2.20 16.61 -13.50
CA ASN A 8 -2.91 17.89 -13.47
C ASN A 8 -3.93 17.85 -12.31
N LEU A 9 -3.61 18.58 -11.24
CA LEU A 9 -4.44 18.78 -10.05
C LEU A 9 -5.06 20.18 -10.14
N LYS A 10 -6.25 20.29 -10.73
CA LYS A 10 -7.01 21.55 -10.66
C LYS A 10 -7.60 21.72 -9.26
N SER A 11 -7.42 22.92 -8.71
CA SER A 11 -7.67 23.32 -7.31
C SER A 11 -9.14 23.23 -6.84
N ASP A 12 -10.09 23.16 -7.76
CA ASP A 12 -11.54 23.19 -7.49
C ASP A 12 -12.16 21.82 -7.15
N ARG A 13 -11.36 20.75 -7.19
CA ARG A 13 -11.84 19.36 -7.06
C ARG A 13 -11.29 18.73 -5.79
N LEU A 14 -12.15 18.07 -5.01
CA LEU A 14 -11.73 17.36 -3.80
C LEU A 14 -10.73 16.26 -4.18
N LEU A 15 -9.59 16.29 -3.51
CA LEU A 15 -8.52 15.31 -3.61
C LEU A 15 -8.48 14.51 -2.30
N VAL A 16 -8.59 13.19 -2.39
CA VAL A 16 -8.36 12.30 -1.24
C VAL A 16 -7.01 11.62 -1.45
N ILE A 17 -6.05 11.90 -0.56
CA ILE A 17 -4.77 11.20 -0.50
C ILE A 17 -4.82 10.23 0.67
N ALA A 18 -4.70 8.94 0.38
CA ALA A 18 -4.59 7.92 1.41
C ALA A 18 -3.20 7.27 1.35
N ASN A 19 -2.51 7.22 2.50
CA ASN A 19 -1.16 6.68 2.59
C ASN A 19 -1.14 5.49 3.56
N PHE A 20 -0.62 4.34 3.12
CA PHE A 20 -0.42 3.09 3.87
C PHE A 20 -1.60 2.50 4.66
N ALA A 21 -2.76 3.16 4.67
CA ALA A 21 -3.94 2.76 5.44
C ALA A 21 -5.18 2.50 4.56
N PHE A 22 -5.01 2.49 3.24
CA PHE A 22 -6.11 2.27 2.29
C PHE A 22 -5.79 1.13 1.32
N PRO A 23 -6.58 0.04 1.34
CA PRO A 23 -7.65 -0.22 2.31
C PRO A 23 -7.11 -0.52 3.72
N SER A 24 -7.89 -0.22 4.76
CA SER A 24 -7.44 -0.39 6.15
C SER A 24 -7.26 -1.86 6.56
N ARG A 25 -7.90 -2.79 5.83
CA ARG A 25 -7.68 -4.23 5.93
C ARG A 25 -7.74 -4.86 4.53
N TYR A 26 -6.58 -5.17 3.95
CA TYR A 26 -6.47 -5.75 2.61
C TYR A 26 -6.99 -7.20 2.51
N SER A 27 -7.27 -7.86 3.65
CA SER A 27 -7.87 -9.20 3.73
C SER A 27 -9.40 -9.20 3.88
N GLU A 28 -10.02 -8.06 4.23
CA GLU A 28 -11.47 -7.96 4.45
C GLU A 28 -12.14 -7.25 3.28
N GLN A 29 -12.46 -8.03 2.24
CA GLN A 29 -13.00 -7.50 0.97
C GLN A 29 -14.19 -6.54 1.17
N ASP A 30 -15.17 -6.87 2.01
CA ASP A 30 -16.32 -5.99 2.23
C ASP A 30 -15.93 -4.61 2.76
N ARG A 31 -14.94 -4.57 3.66
CA ARG A 31 -14.43 -3.32 4.23
C ARG A 31 -13.69 -2.49 3.19
N ILE A 32 -12.90 -3.13 2.33
CA ILE A 32 -12.25 -2.48 1.18
C ILE A 32 -13.29 -1.73 0.35
N TRP A 33 -14.40 -2.40 0.03
CA TRP A 33 -15.43 -1.82 -0.82
C TRP A 33 -16.23 -0.70 -0.13
N SER A 34 -16.54 -0.85 1.16
CA SER A 34 -17.17 0.23 1.94
C SER A 34 -16.28 1.48 1.99
N GLU A 35 -14.96 1.31 2.04
CA GLU A 35 -14.00 2.41 2.00
C GLU A 35 -13.97 3.09 0.61
N ILE A 36 -13.99 2.31 -0.48
CA ILE A 36 -14.12 2.84 -1.85
C ILE A 36 -15.43 3.61 -2.03
N GLU A 37 -16.54 3.08 -1.52
CA GLU A 37 -17.85 3.74 -1.59
C GLU A 37 -17.85 5.05 -0.81
N ALA A 38 -17.29 5.07 0.40
CA ALA A 38 -17.16 6.28 1.19
C ALA A 38 -16.35 7.36 0.47
N VAL A 39 -15.23 7.00 -0.15
CA VAL A 39 -14.43 7.93 -0.96
C VAL A 39 -15.22 8.43 -2.16
N HIS A 40 -15.87 7.52 -2.90
CA HIS A 40 -16.69 7.90 -4.06
C HIS A 40 -17.75 8.92 -3.68
N ARG A 41 -18.47 8.74 -2.56
CA ARG A 41 -19.50 9.68 -2.09
C ARG A 41 -18.93 11.08 -1.82
N CYS A 42 -17.72 11.18 -1.28
CA CYS A 42 -17.08 12.44 -0.93
C CYS A 42 -16.50 13.20 -2.13
N LEU A 43 -16.00 12.51 -3.15
CA LEU A 43 -15.34 13.17 -4.28
C LEU A 43 -16.33 14.01 -5.10
N ARG A 44 -15.93 15.17 -5.63
CA ARG A 44 -16.75 15.88 -6.63
C ARG A 44 -16.54 15.25 -8.02
N PRO A 45 -17.39 15.53 -9.03
CA PRO A 45 -17.11 15.12 -10.41
C PRO A 45 -15.70 15.53 -10.85
N GLY A 46 -14.95 14.56 -11.40
CA GLY A 46 -13.55 14.71 -11.76
C GLY A 46 -12.56 14.86 -10.60
N GLY A 47 -13.01 14.71 -9.35
CA GLY A 47 -12.17 14.52 -8.16
C GLY A 47 -11.43 13.19 -8.23
N LYS A 48 -10.33 13.07 -7.47
CA LYS A 48 -9.41 11.92 -7.56
C LYS A 48 -9.15 11.31 -6.18
N LEU A 49 -9.09 9.99 -6.15
CA LEU A 49 -8.44 9.21 -5.10
C LEU A 49 -7.01 8.94 -5.54
N ILE A 50 -6.05 9.31 -4.70
CA ILE A 50 -4.65 8.94 -4.86
C ILE A 50 -4.26 8.09 -3.66
N THR A 51 -3.74 6.89 -3.90
CA THR A 51 -3.16 6.07 -2.83
C THR A 51 -1.66 5.99 -2.98
N ILE A 52 -0.96 5.98 -1.84
CA ILE A 52 0.47 5.71 -1.74
C ILE A 52 0.65 4.55 -0.75
N GLY A 53 1.42 3.54 -1.14
CA GLY A 53 1.62 2.34 -0.34
C GLY A 53 2.68 1.44 -0.95
N TRP A 54 2.91 0.25 -0.40
CA TRP A 54 3.80 -0.75 -1.03
C TRP A 54 3.41 -1.00 -2.49
N ASP A 55 4.36 -1.26 -3.39
CA ASP A 55 4.00 -1.54 -4.79
C ASP A 55 3.48 -2.96 -5.04
N GLU A 56 3.25 -3.72 -3.97
CA GLU A 56 2.78 -5.11 -3.94
C GLU A 56 3.75 -6.11 -4.58
N THR A 57 5.00 -5.73 -4.82
CA THR A 57 6.07 -6.69 -5.13
C THR A 57 6.67 -7.31 -3.86
N PHE A 58 6.46 -6.63 -2.72
CA PHE A 58 6.97 -6.96 -1.39
C PHE A 58 8.49 -7.19 -1.38
N ASN A 59 9.22 -6.54 -2.30
CA ASN A 59 10.64 -6.73 -2.51
C ASN A 59 11.42 -5.50 -2.05
N ASP A 60 11.57 -5.35 -0.73
CA ASP A 60 12.35 -4.30 -0.10
C ASP A 60 12.76 -4.67 1.34
N GLU A 61 13.58 -3.83 1.96
CA GLU A 61 14.15 -4.09 3.28
C GLU A 61 13.08 -4.05 4.40
N LEU A 62 12.01 -3.26 4.24
CA LEU A 62 10.92 -3.24 5.21
C LEU A 62 10.08 -4.52 5.16
N ASN A 63 9.91 -5.09 3.98
CA ASN A 63 9.26 -6.39 3.83
C ASN A 63 10.10 -7.53 4.42
N GLU A 64 11.42 -7.45 4.31
CA GLU A 64 12.31 -8.39 4.98
C GLU A 64 12.20 -8.28 6.52
N MET A 65 12.05 -7.06 7.04
CA MET A 65 11.73 -6.85 8.47
C MET A 65 10.37 -7.46 8.84
N TRP A 66 9.35 -7.28 8.00
CA TRP A 66 8.04 -7.90 8.20
C TRP A 66 8.18 -9.42 8.31
N TYR A 67 8.76 -10.05 7.30
CA TYR A 67 8.99 -11.50 7.25
C TYR A 67 9.69 -12.03 8.51
N ARG A 68 10.67 -11.29 9.03
CA ARG A 68 11.45 -11.71 10.21
C ARG A 68 10.73 -11.55 11.53
N PHE A 69 9.94 -10.49 11.69
CA PHE A 69 9.55 -10.04 13.02
C PHE A 69 8.04 -9.97 13.25
N VAL A 70 7.22 -9.99 12.19
CA VAL A 70 5.77 -9.89 12.33
C VAL A 70 5.13 -11.24 11.98
N PRO A 71 4.45 -11.89 12.94
CA PRO A 71 3.71 -13.12 12.65
C PRO A 71 2.50 -12.78 11.78
N ASP A 72 2.43 -13.37 10.59
CA ASP A 72 1.39 -13.04 9.60
C ASP A 72 0.69 -14.27 8.99
N GLY A 73 0.90 -15.46 9.57
CA GLY A 73 0.23 -16.69 9.18
C GLY A 73 0.73 -17.31 7.87
N ILE A 74 1.76 -16.74 7.23
CA ILE A 74 2.37 -17.31 6.02
C ILE A 74 3.46 -18.29 6.42
N THR A 75 3.26 -19.58 6.14
CA THR A 75 4.30 -20.60 6.28
C THR A 75 5.24 -20.53 5.08
N ALA A 76 6.50 -20.13 5.31
CA ALA A 76 7.52 -20.04 4.27
C ALA A 76 8.91 -20.36 4.82
N ARG A 77 9.75 -21.03 4.03
CA ARG A 77 11.11 -21.44 4.40
C ARG A 77 12.12 -20.31 4.32
N ASN A 78 11.85 -19.31 3.48
CA ASN A 78 12.72 -18.15 3.27
C ASN A 78 11.90 -16.93 2.83
N PHE A 79 12.56 -15.78 2.75
CA PHE A 79 11.94 -14.51 2.37
C PHE A 79 11.30 -14.54 0.98
N GLU A 80 11.93 -15.20 0.01
CA GLU A 80 11.40 -15.23 -1.36
C GLU A 80 10.11 -16.03 -1.46
N GLU A 81 10.01 -17.17 -0.75
CA GLU A 81 8.77 -17.96 -0.66
C GLU A 81 7.66 -17.17 0.05
N TRP A 82 7.99 -16.50 1.16
CA TRP A 82 7.05 -15.61 1.86
C TRP A 82 6.54 -14.50 0.95
N ARG A 83 7.45 -13.86 0.22
CA ARG A 83 7.16 -12.76 -0.71
C ARG A 83 6.23 -13.19 -1.82
N GLN A 84 6.47 -14.35 -2.42
CA GLN A 84 5.62 -14.92 -3.46
C GLN A 84 4.22 -15.26 -2.92
N SER A 85 4.14 -15.91 -1.75
CA SER A 85 2.87 -16.22 -1.09
C SER A 85 2.06 -14.96 -0.78
N ARG A 86 2.71 -13.94 -0.21
CA ARG A 86 2.08 -12.64 0.08
C ARG A 86 1.59 -11.95 -1.20
N ALA A 87 2.42 -11.92 -2.25
CA ALA A 87 2.06 -11.31 -3.52
C ALA A 87 0.89 -12.04 -4.21
N ALA A 88 0.79 -13.36 -4.07
CA ALA A 88 -0.31 -14.14 -4.63
C ALA A 88 -1.68 -13.79 -4.03
N GLY A 89 -1.72 -13.23 -2.82
CA GLY A 89 -2.92 -12.70 -2.19
C GLY A 89 -3.43 -11.39 -2.82
N PHE A 90 -2.71 -10.82 -3.79
CA PHE A 90 -3.10 -9.61 -4.50
C PHE A 90 -3.55 -9.91 -5.92
N HIS A 91 -4.82 -9.60 -6.23
CA HIS A 91 -5.42 -9.85 -7.55
C HIS A 91 -5.62 -8.55 -8.36
N SER A 92 -5.49 -7.40 -7.71
CA SER A 92 -5.55 -6.08 -8.32
C SER A 92 -4.82 -5.07 -7.43
N ALA A 93 -4.56 -3.86 -7.94
CA ALA A 93 -3.92 -2.84 -7.13
C ALA A 93 -4.72 -2.61 -5.85
N ARG A 94 -4.05 -2.69 -4.70
CA ARG A 94 -4.61 -2.50 -3.36
C ARG A 94 -5.75 -3.47 -3.05
N ASN A 95 -5.85 -4.59 -3.78
CA ASN A 95 -6.98 -5.51 -3.75
C ASN A 95 -8.37 -4.86 -3.94
N SER A 96 -8.41 -3.69 -4.58
CA SER A 96 -9.61 -2.85 -4.72
C SER A 96 -9.88 -2.44 -6.17
N GLN A 97 -9.25 -3.11 -7.13
CA GLN A 97 -9.34 -2.79 -8.56
C GLN A 97 -8.91 -1.36 -8.92
N LEU A 98 -8.18 -0.68 -8.03
CA LEU A 98 -7.61 0.63 -8.31
C LEU A 98 -6.60 0.57 -9.45
N THR A 99 -6.30 1.74 -10.03
CA THR A 99 -5.45 1.85 -11.20
C THR A 99 -4.04 2.29 -10.80
N TRP A 100 -3.04 1.47 -11.10
CA TRP A 100 -1.64 1.86 -10.92
C TRP A 100 -1.27 3.05 -11.81
N PHE A 101 -0.89 4.16 -11.19
CA PHE A 101 -0.28 5.28 -11.88
C PHE A 101 1.24 5.10 -12.01
N ARG A 102 1.89 4.64 -10.93
CA ARG A 102 3.33 4.33 -10.93
C ARG A 102 3.64 3.23 -9.91
N ARG A 103 4.59 2.36 -10.23
CA ARG A 103 5.07 1.27 -9.35
C ARG A 103 6.60 1.30 -9.25
N ARG A 104 7.15 0.48 -8.35
CA ARG A 104 8.60 0.29 -8.16
C ARG A 104 9.34 1.58 -7.83
N LEU A 105 8.67 2.47 -7.09
CA LEU A 105 9.29 3.68 -6.55
C LEU A 105 10.15 3.28 -5.36
N ARG A 106 11.46 3.21 -5.57
CA ARG A 106 12.40 2.98 -4.47
C ARG A 106 12.58 4.28 -3.69
N VAL A 107 12.25 4.23 -2.41
CA VAL A 107 12.43 5.34 -1.47
C VAL A 107 13.25 4.88 -0.28
N ASN A 108 14.05 5.79 0.26
CA ASN A 108 14.83 5.53 1.45
C ASN A 108 14.12 6.13 2.67
N LEU A 109 13.79 5.28 3.62
CA LEU A 109 13.37 5.68 4.96
C LEU A 109 14.64 5.92 5.79
N GLN A 110 14.95 7.19 6.05
CA GLN A 110 16.14 7.61 6.77
C GLN A 110 15.75 8.22 8.12
N PHE A 111 16.42 7.78 9.18
CA PHE A 111 16.25 8.30 10.53
C PHE A 111 17.46 9.13 10.95
N PRO A 112 17.25 10.16 11.78
CA PRO A 112 18.34 11.03 12.25
C PRO A 112 19.28 10.34 13.24
N SER A 113 18.86 9.25 13.89
CA SER A 113 19.68 8.50 14.84
C SER A 113 19.25 7.03 14.94
N VAL A 114 20.13 6.18 15.48
CA VAL A 114 19.83 4.77 15.77
C VAL A 114 18.66 4.67 16.76
N ASP A 115 18.58 5.55 17.76
CA ASP A 115 17.47 5.55 18.73
C ASP A 115 16.12 5.87 18.07
N SER A 116 16.11 6.84 17.15
CA SER A 116 14.91 7.17 16.38
C SER A 116 14.49 6.01 15.50
N ALA A 117 15.45 5.38 14.81
CA ALA A 117 15.21 4.20 14.00
C ALA A 117 14.68 3.03 14.84
N ALA A 118 15.33 2.72 15.96
CA ALA A 118 14.97 1.62 16.85
C ALA A 118 13.57 1.82 17.43
N ARG A 119 13.22 3.06 17.81
CA ARG A 119 11.88 3.39 18.29
C ARG A 119 10.83 3.14 17.20
N VAL A 120 11.01 3.68 16.00
CA VAL A 120 10.01 3.54 14.91
C VAL A 120 9.91 2.11 14.42
N MET A 121 11.04 1.43 14.18
CA MET A 121 11.05 0.02 13.78
C MET A 121 10.47 -0.88 14.88
N GLY A 122 10.69 -0.56 16.15
CA GLY A 122 10.09 -1.25 17.28
C GLY A 122 8.57 -1.13 17.32
N TYR A 123 8.03 0.05 17.02
CA TYR A 123 6.58 0.24 16.91
C TYR A 123 5.98 -0.54 15.73
N LEU A 124 6.69 -0.62 14.61
CA LEU A 124 6.19 -1.29 13.39
C LEU A 124 6.34 -2.82 13.43
N PHE A 125 7.46 -3.31 13.97
CA PHE A 125 7.88 -4.71 13.85
C PHE A 125 8.16 -5.39 15.20
N GLY A 126 7.90 -4.71 16.32
CA GLY A 126 8.01 -5.27 17.66
C GLY A 126 9.42 -5.25 18.26
N ARG A 127 9.55 -5.80 19.47
CA ARG A 127 10.76 -5.67 20.30
C ARG A 127 12.01 -6.30 19.67
N SER A 128 11.88 -7.40 18.95
CA SER A 128 13.02 -8.06 18.29
C SER A 128 13.66 -7.17 17.21
N ALA A 129 12.85 -6.35 16.52
CA ALA A 129 13.36 -5.38 15.55
C ALA A 129 14.17 -4.25 16.21
N ILE A 130 13.83 -3.85 17.44
CA ILE A 130 14.60 -2.87 18.22
C ILE A 130 16.03 -3.39 18.41
N TRP A 131 16.17 -4.64 18.86
CA TRP A 131 17.48 -5.25 19.08
C TRP A 131 18.28 -5.38 17.78
N ASP A 132 17.64 -5.78 16.69
CA ASP A 132 18.30 -5.87 15.38
C ASP A 132 18.84 -4.51 14.92
N VAL A 133 18.04 -3.45 15.08
CA VAL A 133 18.44 -2.07 14.73
C VAL A 133 19.61 -1.59 15.59
N LEU A 134 19.51 -1.75 16.91
CA LEU A 134 20.55 -1.34 17.85
C LEU A 134 21.87 -2.06 17.58
N HIS A 135 21.81 -3.38 17.35
CA HIS A 135 22.99 -4.20 17.09
C HIS A 135 23.66 -3.85 15.75
N LYS A 136 22.87 -3.62 14.70
CA LYS A 136 23.39 -3.26 13.37
C LYS A 136 23.74 -1.77 13.22
N HIS A 137 23.38 -0.94 14.20
CA HIS A 137 23.49 0.52 14.12
C HIS A 137 22.87 1.10 12.83
N LYS A 138 21.80 0.48 12.31
CA LYS A 138 21.18 0.84 11.03
C LYS A 138 20.24 2.02 11.20
N THR A 139 20.31 2.99 10.28
CA THR A 139 19.47 4.20 10.28
C THR A 139 18.72 4.42 8.96
N THR A 140 18.89 3.52 7.99
CA THR A 140 18.29 3.64 6.65
C THR A 140 17.70 2.32 6.17
N TRP A 141 16.53 2.36 5.55
CA TRP A 141 15.87 1.22 4.89
C TRP A 141 15.32 1.64 3.54
N THR A 142 15.41 0.75 2.57
CA THR A 142 14.79 0.88 1.26
C THR A 142 13.37 0.34 1.32
N MET A 143 12.45 1.03 0.67
CA MET A 143 11.05 0.65 0.52
C MET A 143 10.60 0.81 -0.93
N SER A 144 9.81 -0.14 -1.43
CA SER A 144 9.24 -0.12 -2.78
C SER A 144 7.79 0.36 -2.72
N LEU A 145 7.52 1.55 -3.27
CA LEU A 145 6.21 2.19 -3.29
C LEU A 145 5.52 2.14 -4.65
N GLY A 146 4.19 2.14 -4.59
CA GLY A 146 3.30 2.29 -5.71
C GLY A 146 2.26 3.37 -5.42
N ILE A 147 1.89 4.08 -6.48
CA ILE A 147 0.88 5.13 -6.48
C ILE A 147 -0.27 4.67 -7.35
N THR A 148 -1.50 4.71 -6.82
CA THR A 148 -2.72 4.57 -7.63
C THR A 148 -3.38 5.92 -7.83
N VAL A 149 -4.11 6.09 -8.94
CA VAL A 149 -4.88 7.29 -9.22
C VAL A 149 -6.17 6.87 -9.91
N ASP A 150 -7.30 7.18 -9.29
CA ASP A 150 -8.62 6.86 -9.82
C ASP A 150 -9.54 8.09 -9.67
N THR A 151 -10.24 8.48 -10.73
CA THR A 151 -11.27 9.53 -10.64
C THR A 151 -12.53 8.99 -9.99
N ARG A 152 -13.42 9.90 -9.55
CA ARG A 152 -14.75 9.52 -9.07
C ARG A 152 -15.48 8.57 -10.03
N GLU A 153 -15.41 8.84 -11.34
CA GLU A 153 -16.07 8.06 -12.37
C GLU A 153 -15.47 6.66 -12.49
N GLN A 154 -14.14 6.53 -12.37
CA GLN A 154 -13.47 5.23 -12.34
C GLN A 154 -13.85 4.43 -11.09
N LEU A 155 -13.93 5.08 -9.92
CA LEU A 155 -14.40 4.45 -8.69
C LEU A 155 -15.85 3.96 -8.83
N LYS A 156 -16.72 4.74 -9.50
CA LYS A 156 -18.08 4.29 -9.81
C LYS A 156 -18.08 3.02 -10.65
N THR A 157 -17.26 2.96 -11.71
CA THR A 157 -17.14 1.75 -12.53
C THR A 157 -16.67 0.53 -11.71
N ILE A 158 -15.75 0.71 -10.76
CA ILE A 158 -15.31 -0.35 -9.85
C ILE A 158 -16.48 -0.84 -8.98
N LEU A 159 -17.25 0.08 -8.41
CA LEU A 159 -18.41 -0.23 -7.54
C LEU A 159 -19.55 -0.90 -8.32
N ASP A 160 -19.84 -0.46 -9.53
CA ASP A 160 -20.88 -1.03 -10.39
C ASP A 160 -20.53 -2.48 -10.77
N LYS A 161 -19.28 -2.74 -11.18
CA LYS A 161 -18.79 -4.10 -11.49
C LYS A 161 -18.86 -5.06 -10.30
N ARG A 162 -18.69 -4.54 -9.07
CA ARG A 162 -18.89 -5.35 -7.85
C ARG A 162 -20.37 -5.71 -7.71
N SER A 163 -21.24 -4.71 -7.79
CA SER A 163 -22.68 -4.90 -7.62
C SER A 163 -23.26 -5.90 -8.64
N GLU A 164 -22.76 -5.88 -9.88
CA GLU A 164 -23.12 -6.86 -10.92
C GLU A 164 -22.68 -8.29 -10.59
N LYS A 165 -21.48 -8.46 -10.00
CA LYS A 165 -21.02 -9.77 -9.50
C LYS A 165 -21.85 -10.27 -8.31
N ASP A 166 -22.31 -9.37 -7.45
CA ASP A 166 -23.12 -9.73 -6.29
C ASP A 166 -24.59 -10.06 -6.68
N LEU A 167 -25.08 -9.53 -7.81
CA LEU A 167 -26.47 -9.70 -8.30
C LEU A 167 -26.65 -10.81 -9.34
N GLY A 168 -25.58 -11.39 -9.88
CA GLY A 168 -25.67 -12.41 -10.92
C GLY A 168 -24.55 -13.43 -10.87
N LYS A 169 -24.90 -14.67 -10.49
CA LYS A 169 -24.13 -15.91 -10.67
C LYS A 169 -22.90 -16.10 -9.78
#